data_AF-A0A7Y5CP36-F1
#
_entry.id   AF-A0A7Y5CP36-F1
#
_cell.length_a   1.000
_cell.length_b   1.000
_cell.length_c   1.000
_cell.angle_alpha   90.00
_cell.angle_beta   90.00
_cell.angle_gamma   90.00
#
_symmetry.space_group_name_H-M   'P 1'
#
loop_
_entity.id
_entity.type
_entity.pdbx_description
1 polymer ?
#
loop_
_entity_poly.entity_id
_entity_poly.type
_entity_poly.pdbx_seq_one_letter_code
_entity_poly.pdbx_strand_id
1 'polypeptide(L)'
;MPLLHQELTYELRMCMMEVHNEIGVGFDEETYHQGVIRRFMKAGIPFVSKPQRHILHRGAPVKTIELDFLADEKVIIELKCLRCGFLRANYIQILSHLKLWQKKLGLLVNWGFPRLQFKRIPFTEKPKKVAEEYGYIKGALTESERLALARLREAILFVLETHGLGYGKSTYQALVQSELKYRQIGFEKGKIVEVVYGNEIIRSYPMRFWLIENQMLCDIAALQERILPEHVVRMQTFLKKLELSAGLIVNFGKSQLELRGVRC
;
A
#
# COMPACT_ATOMS: atom_id res chain seq x y z
N MET A 1 16.20 25.86 1.63
CA MET A 1 16.38 24.72 2.55
C MET A 1 17.39 23.74 1.93
N PRO A 2 18.39 23.28 2.69
CA PRO A 2 19.38 22.30 2.19
C PRO A 2 18.72 20.95 1.89
N LEU A 3 19.25 20.21 0.92
CA LEU A 3 18.75 18.88 0.57
C LEU A 3 19.11 17.88 1.67
N LEU A 4 18.14 17.09 2.11
CA LEU A 4 18.35 16.04 3.12
C LEU A 4 19.43 15.04 2.66
N HIS A 5 20.47 14.81 3.47
CA HIS A 5 21.60 13.92 3.14
C HIS A 5 22.26 14.20 1.78
N GLN A 6 22.40 15.48 1.39
CA GLN A 6 22.89 15.89 0.08
C GLN A 6 24.21 15.21 -0.32
N GLU A 7 25.24 15.29 0.52
CA GLU A 7 26.57 14.75 0.27
C GLU A 7 26.54 13.24 0.04
N LEU A 8 25.99 12.48 1.00
CA LEU A 8 25.81 11.03 0.89
C LEU A 8 25.08 10.65 -0.41
N THR A 9 24.01 11.35 -0.75
CA THR A 9 23.24 11.00 -1.94
C THR A 9 23.91 11.36 -3.26
N TYR A 10 24.80 12.35 -3.25
CA TYR A 10 25.64 12.65 -4.39
C TYR A 10 26.65 11.52 -4.60
N GLU A 11 27.29 11.08 -3.53
CA GLU A 11 28.24 9.96 -3.55
C GLU A 11 27.59 8.64 -4.01
N LEU A 12 26.43 8.30 -3.44
CA LEU A 12 25.65 7.13 -3.85
C LEU A 12 25.28 7.18 -5.34
N ARG A 13 24.90 8.36 -5.84
CA ARG A 13 24.55 8.55 -7.26
C ARG A 13 25.76 8.36 -8.15
N MET A 14 26.92 8.90 -7.79
CA MET A 14 28.16 8.73 -8.55
C MET A 14 28.54 7.25 -8.66
N CYS A 15 28.50 6.53 -7.53
CA CYS A 15 28.73 5.09 -7.51
C CYS A 15 27.80 4.33 -8.46
N MET A 16 26.50 4.62 -8.43
CA MET A 16 25.54 3.93 -9.31
C MET A 16 25.72 4.29 -10.79
N MET A 17 26.10 5.53 -11.09
CA MET A 17 26.41 5.94 -12.47
C MET A 17 27.64 5.21 -13.01
N GLU A 18 28.68 5.03 -12.19
CA GLU A 18 29.85 4.23 -12.56
C GLU A 18 29.47 2.78 -12.85
N VAL A 19 28.67 2.14 -11.97
CA VAL A 19 28.16 0.78 -12.19
C VAL A 19 27.36 0.70 -13.49
N HIS A 20 26.51 1.69 -13.78
CA HIS A 20 25.70 1.72 -15.00
C HIS A 20 26.56 1.88 -16.25
N ASN A 21 27.61 2.70 -16.20
CA ASN A 21 28.54 2.92 -17.30
C ASN A 21 29.41 1.68 -17.59
N GLU A 22 29.81 0.94 -16.55
CA GLU A 22 30.65 -0.24 -16.68
C GLU A 22 29.86 -1.47 -17.14
N ILE A 23 28.67 -1.70 -16.58
CA ILE A 23 27.83 -2.85 -16.91
C ILE A 23 27.04 -2.63 -18.21
N GLY A 24 26.60 -1.40 -18.48
CA GLY A 24 25.67 -1.10 -19.56
C GLY A 24 24.23 -1.50 -19.24
N VAL A 25 23.38 -1.56 -20.26
CA VAL A 25 21.95 -1.91 -20.14
C VAL A 25 21.67 -3.32 -20.67
N GLY A 26 20.58 -3.94 -20.19
CA GLY A 26 20.09 -5.23 -20.71
C GLY A 26 20.17 -6.39 -19.72
N PHE A 27 20.79 -6.18 -18.55
CA PHE A 27 20.88 -7.16 -17.48
C PHE A 27 19.71 -7.07 -16.49
N ASP A 28 19.57 -8.09 -15.65
CA ASP A 28 18.56 -8.17 -14.60
C ASP A 28 18.91 -7.31 -13.38
N GLU A 29 17.93 -7.12 -12.49
CA GLU A 29 18.07 -6.26 -11.30
C GLU A 29 19.18 -6.76 -10.34
N GLU A 30 19.33 -8.08 -10.20
CA GLU A 30 20.35 -8.69 -9.35
C GLU A 30 21.77 -8.41 -9.86
N THR A 31 22.01 -8.39 -11.18
CA THR A 31 23.32 -8.02 -11.74
C THR A 31 23.75 -6.62 -11.28
N TYR A 32 22.85 -5.63 -11.35
CA TYR A 32 23.17 -4.28 -10.87
C TYR A 32 23.32 -4.22 -9.35
N HIS A 33 22.50 -4.97 -8.62
CA HIS A 33 22.62 -5.08 -7.17
C HIS A 33 24.03 -5.54 -6.75
N GLN A 34 24.55 -6.59 -7.39
CA GLN A 34 25.90 -7.09 -7.16
C GLN A 34 26.99 -6.09 -7.58
N GLY A 35 26.77 -5.31 -8.64
CA GLY A 35 27.64 -4.21 -9.04
C GLY A 35 27.71 -3.10 -7.98
N VAL A 36 26.55 -2.69 -7.46
CA VAL A 36 26.44 -1.67 -6.42
C VAL A 36 27.13 -2.09 -5.13
N ILE A 37 26.98 -3.34 -4.69
CA ILE A 37 27.71 -3.89 -3.52
C ILE A 37 29.22 -3.68 -3.70
N ARG A 38 29.80 -4.15 -4.82
CA ARG A 38 31.25 -4.00 -5.08
C ARG A 38 31.68 -2.54 -5.10
N ARG A 39 30.89 -1.68 -5.73
CA ARG A 39 31.21 -0.25 -5.84
C ARG A 39 31.16 0.47 -4.50
N PHE A 40 30.15 0.20 -3.68
CA PHE A 40 30.04 0.77 -2.33
C PHE A 40 31.16 0.30 -1.41
N MET A 41 31.51 -1.00 -1.45
CA MET A 41 32.66 -1.52 -0.71
C MET A 41 33.96 -0.81 -1.11
N LYS A 42 34.21 -0.64 -2.42
CA LYS A 42 35.39 0.07 -2.93
C LYS A 42 35.43 1.55 -2.55
N ALA A 43 34.27 2.21 -2.46
CA ALA A 43 34.17 3.60 -1.99
C ALA A 43 34.26 3.74 -0.46
N GLY A 44 34.17 2.65 0.31
CA GLY A 44 34.10 2.72 1.76
C GLY A 44 32.77 3.28 2.29
N ILE A 45 31.69 3.19 1.53
CA ILE A 45 30.36 3.63 1.96
C ILE A 45 29.76 2.57 2.89
N PRO A 46 29.34 2.91 4.13
CA PRO A 46 28.63 1.97 4.98
C PRO A 46 27.25 1.62 4.39
N PHE A 47 26.93 0.34 4.28
CA PHE A 47 25.59 -0.09 3.85
C PHE A 47 25.23 -1.48 4.40
N VAL A 48 23.94 -1.77 4.44
CA VAL A 48 23.39 -3.11 4.63
C VAL A 48 22.60 -3.50 3.39
N SER A 49 22.85 -4.68 2.87
CA SER A 49 22.16 -5.23 1.70
C SER A 49 21.09 -6.25 2.13
N LYS A 50 19.94 -6.22 1.46
CA LYS A 50 18.80 -7.10 1.74
C LYS A 50 18.37 -7.16 3.23
N PRO A 51 18.38 -6.05 3.98
CA PRO A 51 17.89 -6.09 5.36
C PRO A 51 16.36 -6.28 5.37
N GLN A 52 15.90 -7.18 6.24
CA GLN A 52 14.47 -7.48 6.40
C GLN A 52 13.90 -6.85 7.68
N ARG A 53 12.64 -6.42 7.61
CA ARG A 53 11.86 -5.99 8.77
C ARG A 53 10.39 -6.41 8.62
N HIS A 54 9.75 -6.72 9.74
CA HIS A 54 8.34 -7.10 9.77
C HIS A 54 7.45 -5.93 10.16
N ILE A 55 6.31 -5.80 9.47
CA ILE A 55 5.17 -5.04 9.96
C ILE A 55 4.45 -5.94 10.95
N LEU A 56 4.38 -5.52 12.21
CA LEU A 56 3.76 -6.26 13.30
C LEU A 56 2.39 -5.65 13.62
N HIS A 57 1.39 -6.48 13.88
CA HIS A 57 0.11 -6.05 14.41
C HIS A 57 -0.35 -7.03 15.48
N ARG A 58 -0.74 -6.50 16.66
CA ARG A 58 -1.04 -7.33 17.85
C ARG A 58 0.08 -8.32 18.19
N GLY A 59 1.34 -7.89 18.00
CA GLY A 59 2.53 -8.72 18.23
C GLY A 59 2.84 -9.76 17.13
N ALA A 60 1.96 -9.97 16.15
CA ALA A 60 2.17 -10.94 15.07
C ALA A 60 2.64 -10.28 13.76
N PRO A 61 3.56 -10.90 13.00
CA PRO A 61 3.97 -10.38 11.70
C PRO A 61 2.83 -10.50 10.68
N VAL A 62 2.45 -9.37 10.07
CA VAL A 62 1.45 -9.34 8.98
C VAL A 62 2.10 -9.30 7.60
N LYS A 63 3.33 -8.79 7.51
CA LYS A 63 4.08 -8.65 6.26
C LYS A 63 5.57 -8.48 6.54
N THR A 64 6.41 -9.16 5.77
CA THR A 64 7.86 -8.92 5.75
C THR A 64 8.19 -8.00 4.58
N ILE A 65 9.06 -7.03 4.83
CA ILE A 65 9.60 -6.12 3.83
C ILE A 65 11.12 -6.30 3.83
N GLU A 66 11.67 -6.51 2.65
CA GLU A 66 13.10 -6.51 2.36
C GLU A 66 13.42 -5.26 1.54
N LEU A 67 14.51 -4.57 1.87
CA LEU A 67 15.05 -3.46 1.09
C LEU A 67 16.16 -3.96 0.16
N ASP A 68 16.46 -3.26 -0.94
CA ASP A 68 17.69 -3.59 -1.67
C ASP A 68 18.92 -3.13 -0.86
N PHE A 69 18.91 -1.86 -0.41
CA PHE A 69 19.95 -1.32 0.45
C PHE A 69 19.45 -0.34 1.51
N LEU A 70 20.13 -0.34 2.65
CA LEU A 70 20.14 0.74 3.62
C LEU A 70 21.56 1.32 3.70
N ALA A 71 21.77 2.51 3.15
CA ALA A 71 23.06 3.19 3.13
C ALA A 71 23.21 4.14 4.33
N ASP A 72 24.35 4.02 5.03
CA ASP A 72 24.77 4.81 6.19
C ASP A 72 23.66 4.98 7.24
N GLU A 73 22.83 3.94 7.41
CA GLU A 73 21.62 3.93 8.24
C GLU A 73 20.64 5.10 8.00
N LYS A 74 20.77 5.84 6.89
CA LYS A 74 20.05 7.09 6.63
C LYS A 74 19.16 7.01 5.40
N VAL A 75 19.64 6.37 4.34
CA VAL A 75 19.02 6.41 3.01
C VAL A 75 18.66 5.00 2.55
N ILE A 76 17.37 4.79 2.25
CA ILE A 76 16.90 3.55 1.61
C ILE A 76 17.12 3.64 0.11
N ILE A 77 17.53 2.56 -0.53
CA ILE A 77 17.72 2.49 -1.97
C ILE A 77 16.92 1.31 -2.50
N GLU A 78 16.13 1.57 -3.54
CA GLU A 78 15.35 0.57 -4.26
C GLU A 78 15.74 0.62 -5.74
N LEU A 79 16.28 -0.47 -6.22
CA LEU A 79 16.70 -0.69 -7.60
C LEU A 79 15.51 -1.18 -8.42
N LYS A 80 15.47 -0.82 -9.69
CA LYS A 80 14.48 -1.29 -10.66
C LYS A 80 15.13 -1.48 -12.02
N CYS A 81 14.69 -2.47 -12.79
CA CYS A 81 15.06 -2.62 -14.20
C CYS A 81 13.82 -2.54 -15.10
N LEU A 82 13.24 -1.34 -15.25
CA LEU A 82 11.98 -1.11 -15.96
C LEU A 82 12.20 -0.36 -17.28
N ARG A 83 11.61 -0.87 -18.37
CA ARG A 83 11.65 -0.22 -19.70
C ARG A 83 10.60 0.90 -19.88
N CYS A 84 9.61 0.97 -18.99
CA CYS A 84 8.51 1.94 -19.05
C CYS A 84 8.66 3.12 -18.06
N GLY A 85 9.77 3.17 -17.33
CA GLY A 85 9.98 4.12 -16.23
C GLY A 85 9.35 3.66 -14.92
N PHE A 86 9.39 4.51 -13.89
CA PHE A 86 8.81 4.18 -12.59
C PHE A 86 7.28 4.17 -12.63
N LEU A 87 6.70 3.06 -12.17
CA LEU A 87 5.27 2.91 -11.98
C LEU A 87 4.85 3.42 -10.60
N ARG A 88 3.57 3.77 -10.44
CA ARG A 88 2.99 4.17 -9.15
C ARG A 88 3.30 3.16 -8.04
N ALA A 89 3.30 1.86 -8.35
CA ALA A 89 3.63 0.80 -7.41
C ALA A 89 5.04 0.94 -6.80
N ASN A 90 6.02 1.42 -7.57
CA ASN A 90 7.39 1.59 -7.08
C ASN A 90 7.48 2.72 -6.04
N TYR A 91 6.76 3.82 -6.26
CA TYR A 91 6.66 4.91 -5.28
C TYR A 91 5.94 4.44 -4.00
N ILE A 92 4.88 3.64 -4.13
CA ILE A 92 4.16 3.06 -2.98
C ILE A 92 5.06 2.13 -2.16
N GLN A 93 5.88 1.32 -2.84
CA GLN A 93 6.85 0.41 -2.23
C GLN A 93 7.85 1.21 -1.38
N ILE A 94 8.57 2.15 -1.98
CA ILE A 94 9.61 2.89 -1.24
C ILE A 94 9.03 3.74 -0.10
N LEU A 95 7.82 4.31 -0.25
CA LEU A 95 7.16 5.01 0.86
C LEU A 95 6.83 4.07 2.02
N SER A 96 6.40 2.83 1.72
CA SER A 96 6.16 1.81 2.74
C SER A 96 7.46 1.42 3.46
N HIS A 97 8.58 1.36 2.72
CA HIS A 97 9.89 1.05 3.24
C HIS A 97 10.39 2.16 4.18
N LEU A 98 10.32 3.41 3.72
CA LEU A 98 10.69 4.60 4.50
C LEU A 98 9.92 4.68 5.81
N LYS A 99 8.62 4.40 5.76
CA LYS A 99 7.78 4.36 6.95
C LYS A 99 8.20 3.25 7.93
N LEU A 100 8.32 2.00 7.46
CA LEU A 100 8.66 0.87 8.33
C LEU A 100 10.06 1.02 8.96
N TRP A 101 11.01 1.57 8.22
CA TRP A 101 12.39 1.78 8.68
C TRP A 101 12.60 3.13 9.37
N GLN A 102 11.56 3.96 9.47
CA GLN A 102 11.61 5.32 10.05
C GLN A 102 12.71 6.20 9.42
N LYS A 103 12.86 6.11 8.10
CA LYS A 103 13.83 6.91 7.33
C LYS A 103 13.10 8.02 6.57
N LYS A 104 13.78 9.15 6.40
CA LYS A 104 13.22 10.36 5.78
C LYS A 104 13.53 10.49 4.30
N LEU A 105 14.42 9.66 3.76
CA LEU A 105 14.84 9.72 2.36
C LEU A 105 15.03 8.34 1.75
N GLY A 106 14.40 8.14 0.59
CA GLY A 106 14.62 6.98 -0.26
C GLY A 106 15.13 7.39 -1.64
N LEU A 107 15.82 6.47 -2.31
CA LEU A 107 16.28 6.59 -3.67
C LEU A 107 15.64 5.50 -4.52
N LEU A 108 14.92 5.88 -5.56
CA LEU A 108 14.47 4.99 -6.62
C LEU A 108 15.44 5.09 -7.79
N VAL A 109 15.99 3.96 -8.20
CA VAL A 109 17.03 3.88 -9.23
C VAL A 109 16.57 2.93 -10.31
N ASN A 110 16.45 3.40 -11.55
CA ASN A 110 16.03 2.56 -12.68
C ASN A 110 17.17 2.39 -13.69
N TRP A 111 17.59 1.15 -13.86
CA TRP A 111 18.67 0.70 -14.72
C TRP A 111 18.21 0.33 -16.13
N GLY A 112 16.90 0.29 -16.38
CA GLY A 112 16.31 -0.17 -17.65
C GLY A 112 16.43 0.77 -18.85
N PHE A 113 17.13 1.91 -18.72
CA PHE A 113 17.28 2.93 -19.76
C PHE A 113 18.74 3.21 -20.09
N PRO A 114 19.05 3.69 -21.32
CA PRO A 114 20.40 4.13 -21.70
C PRO A 114 20.99 5.22 -20.79
N ARG A 115 20.15 5.93 -20.04
CA ARG A 115 20.57 6.83 -18.96
C ARG A 115 19.95 6.33 -17.67
N LEU A 116 20.78 6.18 -16.63
CA LEU A 116 20.32 5.84 -15.29
C LEU A 116 19.28 6.84 -14.80
N GLN A 117 18.07 6.37 -14.47
CA GLN A 117 17.08 7.25 -13.85
C GLN A 117 17.23 7.19 -12.34
N PHE A 118 17.28 8.36 -11.71
CA PHE A 118 17.52 8.48 -10.28
C PHE A 118 16.50 9.47 -9.68
N LYS A 119 15.72 9.01 -8.69
CA LYS A 119 14.67 9.79 -8.04
C LYS A 119 14.85 9.78 -6.53
N ARG A 120 14.88 10.98 -5.94
CA ARG A 120 14.89 11.19 -4.49
C ARG A 120 13.46 11.28 -3.99
N ILE A 121 13.11 10.44 -3.02
CA ILE A 121 11.78 10.35 -2.44
C ILE A 121 11.86 10.78 -0.97
N PRO A 122 11.53 12.03 -0.63
CA PRO A 122 11.41 12.42 0.77
C PRO A 122 10.16 11.79 1.38
N PHE A 123 10.26 11.39 2.65
CA PHE A 123 9.13 10.90 3.43
C PHE A 123 9.02 11.67 4.73
N THR A 124 7.79 12.12 4.99
CA THR A 124 7.38 12.67 6.27
C THR A 124 6.06 12.01 6.61
N GLU A 125 5.97 11.51 7.84
CA GLU A 125 4.72 10.97 8.34
C GLU A 125 3.67 12.08 8.41
N LYS A 126 2.46 11.74 7.99
CA LYS A 126 1.35 12.69 7.94
C LYS A 126 0.48 12.56 9.17
N PRO A 127 -0.16 13.65 9.62
CA PRO A 127 -1.09 13.59 10.74
C PRO A 127 -2.23 12.62 10.43
N LYS A 128 -2.67 11.89 11.47
CA LYS A 128 -3.81 10.98 11.39
C LYS A 128 -5.09 11.83 11.35
N LYS A 129 -5.58 12.10 10.15
CA LYS A 129 -6.88 12.76 9.93
C LYS A 129 -7.91 11.71 9.53
N VAL A 130 -9.14 11.88 9.99
CA VAL A 130 -10.27 11.00 9.65
C VAL A 130 -11.39 11.85 9.07
N ALA A 131 -11.91 11.43 7.93
CA ALA A 131 -13.10 11.98 7.30
C ALA A 131 -14.15 10.86 7.20
N GLU A 132 -15.34 11.10 7.76
CA GLU A 132 -16.42 10.12 7.78
C GLU A 132 -17.68 10.68 7.12
N GLU A 133 -18.24 9.91 6.18
CA GLU A 133 -19.42 10.28 5.41
C GLU A 133 -20.43 9.14 5.44
N TYR A 134 -21.31 9.16 6.44
CA TYR A 134 -22.37 8.14 6.63
C TYR A 134 -23.77 8.61 6.19
N GLY A 135 -23.90 9.84 5.68
CA GLY A 135 -25.20 10.45 5.36
C GLY A 135 -26.09 9.58 4.46
N TYR A 136 -25.50 8.83 3.53
CA TYR A 136 -26.22 7.97 2.59
C TYR A 136 -26.84 6.71 3.21
N ILE A 137 -26.30 6.23 4.32
CA ILE A 137 -26.75 5.01 5.00
C ILE A 137 -27.43 5.30 6.35
N LYS A 138 -27.34 6.55 6.83
CA LYS A 138 -27.91 6.95 8.11
C LYS A 138 -29.44 6.78 8.09
N GLY A 139 -29.96 6.00 9.04
CA GLY A 139 -31.39 5.70 9.16
C GLY A 139 -31.91 4.58 8.25
N ALA A 140 -31.09 4.06 7.34
CA ALA A 140 -31.45 2.93 6.47
C ALA A 140 -31.00 1.57 7.03
N LEU A 141 -30.10 1.57 8.01
CA LEU A 141 -29.52 0.35 8.56
C LEU A 141 -30.43 -0.32 9.61
N THR A 142 -30.57 -1.63 9.47
CA THR A 142 -31.06 -2.54 10.51
C THR A 142 -30.14 -2.50 11.74
N GLU A 143 -30.58 -3.09 12.85
CA GLU A 143 -29.76 -3.18 14.07
C GLU A 143 -28.48 -4.00 13.86
N SER A 144 -28.58 -5.13 13.16
CA SER A 144 -27.43 -5.99 12.84
C SER A 144 -26.40 -5.27 11.95
N GLU A 145 -26.86 -4.53 10.94
CA GLU A 145 -25.97 -3.74 10.07
C GLU A 145 -25.29 -2.59 10.83
N ARG A 146 -25.99 -1.94 11.76
CA ARG A 146 -25.39 -0.91 12.64
C ARG A 146 -24.29 -1.50 13.51
N LEU A 147 -24.52 -2.68 14.09
CA LEU A 147 -23.53 -3.37 14.91
C LEU A 147 -22.30 -3.76 14.09
N ALA A 148 -22.51 -4.36 12.90
CA ALA A 148 -21.42 -4.71 11.99
C ALA A 148 -20.60 -3.49 11.57
N LEU A 149 -21.26 -2.38 11.22
CA LEU A 149 -20.61 -1.12 10.90
C LEU A 149 -19.77 -0.58 12.06
N ALA A 150 -20.33 -0.56 13.27
CA ALA A 150 -19.65 -0.05 14.45
C ALA A 150 -18.37 -0.84 14.75
N ARG A 151 -18.45 -2.18 14.72
CA ARG A 151 -17.30 -3.07 14.96
C ARG A 151 -16.23 -2.95 13.87
N LEU A 152 -16.66 -2.88 12.60
CA LEU A 152 -15.75 -2.68 11.47
C LEU A 152 -15.04 -1.32 11.57
N ARG A 153 -15.78 -0.24 11.85
CA ARG A 153 -15.24 1.11 12.04
C ARG A 153 -14.20 1.13 13.15
N GLU A 154 -14.50 0.52 14.30
CA GLU A 154 -13.57 0.46 15.42
C GLU A 154 -12.26 -0.25 15.04
N ALA A 155 -12.36 -1.39 14.33
CA ALA A 155 -11.19 -2.11 13.82
C ALA A 155 -10.33 -1.24 12.87
N ILE A 156 -10.98 -0.52 11.95
CA ILE A 156 -10.27 0.36 11.00
C ILE A 156 -9.58 1.52 11.72
N LEU A 157 -10.26 2.16 12.67
CA LEU A 157 -9.69 3.26 13.46
C LEU A 157 -8.51 2.77 14.31
N PHE A 158 -8.60 1.57 14.89
CA PHE A 158 -7.48 0.99 15.62
C PHE A 158 -6.26 0.73 14.71
N VAL A 159 -6.48 0.25 13.49
CA VAL A 159 -5.42 0.10 12.49
C VAL A 159 -4.79 1.46 12.15
N LEU A 160 -5.59 2.50 11.92
CA LEU A 160 -5.08 3.84 11.69
C LEU A 160 -4.27 4.36 12.89
N GLU A 161 -4.76 4.14 14.11
CA GLU A 161 -4.10 4.62 15.31
C GLU A 161 -2.77 3.91 15.53
N THR A 162 -2.72 2.59 15.33
CA THR A 162 -1.50 1.81 15.52
C THR A 162 -0.48 2.08 14.43
N HIS A 163 -0.92 2.20 13.17
CA HIS A 163 -0.03 2.17 12.01
C HIS A 163 0.13 3.51 11.31
N GLY A 164 -0.76 4.47 11.48
CA GLY A 164 -0.75 5.74 10.73
C GLY A 164 -1.02 5.55 9.23
N LEU A 165 -0.78 6.60 8.43
CA LEU A 165 -0.99 6.63 6.98
C LEU A 165 0.28 6.32 6.17
N GLY A 166 0.17 5.97 4.88
CA GLY A 166 1.34 5.84 3.99
C GLY A 166 1.71 4.43 3.51
N TYR A 167 1.09 3.36 4.01
CA TYR A 167 1.30 2.01 3.47
C TYR A 167 0.49 1.77 2.18
N GLY A 168 0.92 0.80 1.38
CA GLY A 168 0.17 0.33 0.21
C GLY A 168 -1.09 -0.48 0.56
N LYS A 169 -1.98 -0.66 -0.42
CA LYS A 169 -3.26 -1.38 -0.27
C LYS A 169 -3.11 -2.77 0.34
N SER A 170 -2.19 -3.59 -0.16
CA SER A 170 -2.00 -4.97 0.32
C SER A 170 -1.61 -5.02 1.80
N THR A 171 -0.81 -4.05 2.26
CA THR A 171 -0.43 -3.93 3.67
C THR A 171 -1.63 -3.56 4.53
N TYR A 172 -2.46 -2.57 4.15
CA TYR A 172 -3.67 -2.26 4.92
C TYR A 172 -4.68 -3.39 4.92
N GLN A 173 -4.81 -4.12 3.80
CA GLN A 173 -5.65 -5.32 3.77
C GLN A 173 -5.13 -6.37 4.76
N ALA A 174 -3.81 -6.63 4.83
CA ALA A 174 -3.26 -7.56 5.81
C ALA A 174 -3.47 -7.08 7.27
N LEU A 175 -3.31 -5.77 7.51
CA LEU A 175 -3.52 -5.15 8.82
C LEU A 175 -4.98 -5.24 9.29
N VAL A 176 -5.92 -4.79 8.46
CA VAL A 176 -7.35 -4.86 8.81
C VAL A 176 -7.80 -6.31 8.93
N GLN A 177 -7.33 -7.21 8.06
CA GLN A 177 -7.63 -8.64 8.20
C GLN A 177 -7.15 -9.20 9.54
N SER A 178 -5.94 -8.83 9.98
CA SER A 178 -5.40 -9.25 11.27
C SER A 178 -6.23 -8.70 12.44
N GLU A 179 -6.63 -7.42 12.39
CA GLU A 179 -7.46 -6.81 13.43
C GLU A 179 -8.88 -7.43 13.48
N LEU A 180 -9.51 -7.70 12.33
CA LEU A 180 -10.81 -8.35 12.29
C LEU A 180 -10.76 -9.76 12.90
N LYS A 181 -9.71 -10.54 12.60
CA LYS A 181 -9.49 -11.85 13.22
C LYS A 181 -9.31 -11.74 14.73
N TYR A 182 -8.49 -10.80 15.19
CA TYR A 182 -8.26 -10.56 16.62
C TYR A 182 -9.57 -10.22 17.36
N ARG A 183 -10.43 -9.39 16.74
CA ARG A 183 -11.73 -8.98 17.28
C ARG A 183 -12.86 -9.98 17.03
N GLN A 184 -12.56 -11.13 16.42
CA GLN A 184 -13.56 -12.15 16.05
C GLN A 184 -14.73 -11.55 15.24
N ILE A 185 -14.42 -10.63 14.33
CA ILE A 185 -15.40 -10.07 13.39
C ILE A 185 -15.40 -10.99 12.17
N GLY A 186 -16.57 -11.55 11.84
CA GLY A 186 -16.73 -12.41 10.67
C GLY A 186 -16.48 -11.63 9.38
N PHE A 187 -15.62 -12.16 8.49
CA PHE A 187 -15.44 -11.61 7.15
C PHE A 187 -15.19 -12.70 6.12
N GLU A 188 -15.80 -12.56 4.95
CA GLU A 188 -15.61 -13.43 3.79
C GLU A 188 -14.95 -12.64 2.66
N LYS A 189 -13.91 -13.20 2.05
CA LYS A 189 -13.23 -12.61 0.89
C LYS A 189 -13.45 -13.49 -0.33
N GLY A 190 -13.55 -12.88 -1.51
CA GLY A 190 -13.61 -13.65 -2.75
C GLY A 190 -14.93 -14.40 -2.96
N LYS A 191 -16.01 -14.00 -2.27
CA LYS A 191 -17.36 -14.54 -2.47
C LYS A 191 -17.68 -14.54 -3.96
N ILE A 192 -18.04 -15.70 -4.50
CA ILE A 192 -18.34 -15.82 -5.94
C ILE A 192 -19.66 -15.13 -6.22
N VAL A 193 -19.67 -14.28 -7.23
CA VAL A 193 -20.85 -13.58 -7.72
C VAL A 193 -21.06 -13.95 -9.16
N GLU A 194 -22.31 -14.31 -9.46
CA GLU A 194 -22.73 -14.70 -10.79
C GLU A 194 -23.21 -13.48 -11.57
N VAL A 195 -22.75 -13.41 -12.82
CA VAL A 195 -23.20 -12.42 -13.79
C VAL A 195 -24.27 -13.09 -14.63
N VAL A 196 -25.51 -12.66 -14.44
CA VAL A 196 -26.68 -13.15 -15.16
C VAL A 196 -27.03 -12.17 -16.27
N TYR A 197 -27.30 -12.69 -17.46
CA TYR A 197 -27.86 -11.94 -18.59
C TYR A 197 -29.06 -12.70 -19.13
N GLY A 198 -30.24 -12.08 -19.16
CA GLY A 198 -31.49 -12.80 -19.32
C GLY A 198 -31.73 -13.74 -18.13
N ASN A 199 -31.92 -15.04 -18.41
CA ASN A 199 -32.10 -16.08 -17.39
C ASN A 199 -30.87 -17.01 -17.26
N GLU A 200 -29.74 -16.66 -17.88
CA GLU A 200 -28.54 -17.49 -17.91
C GLU A 200 -27.38 -16.84 -17.16
N ILE A 201 -26.64 -17.67 -16.42
CA ILE A 201 -25.36 -17.27 -15.82
C ILE A 201 -24.32 -17.28 -16.93
N ILE A 202 -23.86 -16.11 -17.35
CA ILE A 202 -22.85 -16.00 -18.40
C ILE A 202 -21.44 -16.25 -17.85
N ARG A 203 -21.17 -15.83 -16.61
CA ARG A 203 -19.87 -15.98 -15.93
C ARG A 203 -20.02 -15.84 -14.42
N SER A 204 -19.04 -16.36 -13.68
CA SER A 204 -18.92 -16.20 -12.22
C SER A 204 -17.52 -15.73 -11.86
N TYR A 205 -17.42 -14.80 -10.90
CA TYR A 205 -16.14 -14.22 -10.49
C TYR A 205 -16.06 -14.04 -8.97
N PRO A 206 -14.86 -14.18 -8.37
CA PRO A 206 -14.65 -13.81 -6.99
C PRO A 206 -14.79 -12.29 -6.82
N MET A 207 -15.69 -11.88 -5.94
CA MET A 207 -15.89 -10.48 -5.59
C MET A 207 -14.67 -9.93 -4.85
N ARG A 208 -14.31 -8.69 -5.19
CA ARG A 208 -13.17 -7.97 -4.60
C ARG A 208 -13.44 -7.36 -3.22
N PHE A 209 -14.72 -7.13 -2.90
CA PHE A 209 -15.18 -6.61 -1.62
C PHE A 209 -15.18 -7.72 -0.57
N TRP A 210 -15.07 -7.33 0.70
CA TRP A 210 -15.21 -8.24 1.83
C TRP A 210 -16.66 -8.20 2.30
N LEU A 211 -17.26 -9.36 2.54
CA LEU A 211 -18.56 -9.44 3.18
C LEU A 211 -18.36 -9.56 4.68
N ILE A 212 -18.80 -8.54 5.42
CA ILE A 212 -18.60 -8.40 6.87
C ILE A 212 -19.87 -8.87 7.57
N GLU A 213 -19.72 -9.87 8.43
CA GLU A 213 -20.77 -10.50 9.25
C GLU A 213 -22.02 -10.94 8.48
N ASN A 214 -21.90 -11.18 7.17
CA ASN A 214 -23.02 -11.41 6.26
C ASN A 214 -24.05 -10.25 6.22
N GLN A 215 -23.66 -9.05 6.66
CA GLN A 215 -24.52 -7.86 6.75
C GLN A 215 -24.14 -6.77 5.75
N MET A 216 -22.85 -6.59 5.44
CA MET A 216 -22.41 -5.46 4.62
C MET A 216 -21.16 -5.72 3.80
N LEU A 217 -21.00 -4.98 2.71
CA LEU A 217 -19.76 -4.99 1.92
C LEU A 217 -18.74 -3.99 2.45
N CYS A 218 -17.45 -4.34 2.36
CA CYS A 218 -16.33 -3.46 2.67
C CYS A 218 -15.31 -3.44 1.52
N ASP A 219 -14.88 -2.27 1.06
CA ASP A 219 -13.68 -2.11 0.21
C ASP A 219 -12.57 -1.48 1.03
N ILE A 220 -11.34 -1.94 0.83
CA ILE A 220 -10.14 -1.34 1.45
C ILE A 220 -9.24 -0.85 0.34
N ALA A 221 -9.17 0.47 0.22
CA ALA A 221 -8.30 1.23 -0.66
C ALA A 221 -7.20 1.93 0.14
N ALA A 222 -6.14 2.36 -0.56
CA ALA A 222 -5.04 3.09 0.05
C ALA A 222 -4.38 4.04 -0.94
N LEU A 223 -3.75 5.09 -0.41
CA LEU A 223 -2.93 6.06 -1.14
C LEU A 223 -3.65 6.77 -2.29
N GLN A 224 -4.98 6.78 -2.26
CA GLN A 224 -5.80 7.65 -3.11
C GLN A 224 -5.96 9.01 -2.43
N GLU A 225 -6.20 10.05 -3.23
CA GLU A 225 -6.46 11.40 -2.70
C GLU A 225 -7.86 11.52 -2.12
N ARG A 226 -8.81 10.83 -2.73
CA ARG A 226 -10.21 10.75 -2.29
C ARG A 226 -10.86 9.47 -2.78
N ILE A 227 -11.98 9.09 -2.17
CA ILE A 227 -12.88 8.05 -2.72
C ILE A 227 -13.58 8.61 -3.97
N LEU A 228 -13.36 7.96 -5.12
CA LEU A 228 -13.93 8.38 -6.41
C LEU A 228 -15.36 7.82 -6.64
N PRO A 229 -16.22 8.49 -7.42
CA PRO A 229 -17.59 8.05 -7.69
C PRO A 229 -17.69 6.62 -8.25
N GLU A 230 -16.75 6.20 -9.10
CA GLU A 230 -16.74 4.85 -9.67
C GLU A 230 -16.54 3.75 -8.61
N HIS A 231 -15.92 4.07 -7.46
CA HIS A 231 -15.83 3.12 -6.34
C HIS A 231 -17.20 2.89 -5.70
N VAL A 232 -17.99 3.95 -5.57
CA VAL A 232 -19.35 3.92 -5.04
C VAL A 232 -20.27 3.14 -5.97
N VAL A 233 -20.35 3.55 -7.25
CA VAL A 233 -21.21 2.90 -8.26
C VAL A 233 -20.91 1.40 -8.35
N ARG A 234 -19.63 1.04 -8.37
CA ARG A 234 -19.23 -0.37 -8.41
C ARG A 234 -19.65 -1.12 -7.15
N MET A 235 -19.61 -0.53 -5.96
CA MET A 235 -20.11 -1.20 -4.75
C MET A 235 -21.63 -1.38 -4.81
N GLN A 236 -22.38 -0.37 -5.27
CA GLN A 236 -23.84 -0.46 -5.43
C GLN A 236 -24.26 -1.62 -6.34
N THR A 237 -23.53 -1.88 -7.43
CA THR A 237 -23.78 -3.04 -8.29
C THR A 237 -23.73 -4.37 -7.52
N PHE A 238 -22.77 -4.54 -6.61
CA PHE A 238 -22.63 -5.76 -5.83
C PHE A 238 -23.58 -5.82 -4.64
N LEU A 239 -23.93 -4.69 -4.04
CA LEU A 239 -24.99 -4.61 -3.02
C LEU A 239 -26.32 -5.12 -3.58
N LYS A 240 -26.72 -4.66 -4.78
CA LYS A 240 -27.94 -5.12 -5.47
C LYS A 240 -27.92 -6.63 -5.76
N LYS A 241 -26.79 -7.14 -6.23
CA LYS A 241 -26.63 -8.57 -6.56
C LYS A 241 -26.66 -9.50 -5.33
N LEU A 242 -26.31 -8.98 -4.16
CA LEU A 242 -26.26 -9.75 -2.92
C LEU A 242 -27.43 -9.42 -1.98
N GLU A 243 -28.37 -8.59 -2.44
CA GLU A 243 -29.52 -8.13 -1.65
C GLU A 243 -29.13 -7.48 -0.31
N LEU A 244 -27.98 -6.81 -0.29
CA LEU A 244 -27.46 -6.08 0.88
C LEU A 244 -27.87 -4.62 0.79
N SER A 245 -28.25 -4.01 1.91
CA SER A 245 -28.72 -2.61 1.92
C SER A 245 -27.57 -1.59 1.89
N ALA A 246 -26.41 -1.96 2.43
CA ALA A 246 -25.31 -1.04 2.67
C ALA A 246 -23.90 -1.65 2.59
N GLY A 247 -22.93 -0.78 2.36
CA GLY A 247 -21.51 -1.09 2.42
C GLY A 247 -20.68 0.10 2.90
N LEU A 248 -19.38 -0.15 3.11
CA LEU A 248 -18.40 0.82 3.57
C LEU A 248 -17.18 0.82 2.64
N ILE A 249 -16.86 1.96 2.05
CA ILE A 249 -15.58 2.15 1.36
C ILE A 249 -14.61 2.80 2.35
N VAL A 250 -13.49 2.14 2.56
CA VAL A 250 -12.39 2.58 3.42
C VAL A 250 -11.22 2.99 2.52
N ASN A 251 -10.77 4.23 2.60
CA ASN A 251 -9.54 4.67 1.94
C ASN A 251 -8.53 5.15 2.98
N PHE A 252 -7.47 4.38 3.20
CA PHE A 252 -6.28 4.86 3.89
C PHE A 252 -5.50 5.79 2.95
N GLY A 253 -6.02 7.00 2.77
CA GLY A 253 -5.63 7.93 1.73
C GLY A 253 -4.24 8.54 1.92
N LYS A 254 -3.87 9.41 0.98
CA LYS A 254 -2.57 10.09 1.03
C LYS A 254 -2.43 11.06 2.20
N SER A 255 -3.52 11.60 2.75
CA SER A 255 -3.50 12.66 3.77
C SER A 255 -4.49 12.44 4.92
N GLN A 256 -5.46 11.54 4.74
CA GLN A 256 -6.47 11.22 5.72
C GLN A 256 -6.99 9.80 5.48
N LEU A 257 -7.57 9.18 6.51
CA LEU A 257 -8.48 8.06 6.37
C LEU A 257 -9.85 8.59 5.95
N GLU A 258 -10.45 8.00 4.93
CA GLU A 258 -11.83 8.28 4.53
C GLU A 258 -12.68 7.03 4.73
N LEU A 259 -13.83 7.21 5.38
CA LEU A 259 -14.86 6.20 5.57
C LEU A 259 -16.14 6.71 4.91
N ARG A 260 -16.59 6.04 3.85
CA ARG A 260 -17.80 6.42 3.12
C ARG A 260 -18.81 5.29 3.11
N GLY A 261 -19.96 5.55 3.70
CA GLY A 261 -21.12 4.67 3.59
C GLY A 261 -21.69 4.68 2.17
N VAL A 262 -22.02 3.50 1.66
CA VAL A 262 -22.65 3.31 0.35
C VAL A 262 -23.97 2.59 0.57
N ARG A 263 -25.04 3.14 -0.01
CA ARG A 263 -26.36 2.52 -0.02
C ARG A 263 -26.61 1.86 -1.37
N CYS A 264 -27.26 0.70 -1.35
CA CYS A 264 -27.72 -0.06 -2.51
C CYS A 264 -28.48 0.81 -3.52
#